data_AF-A0A925WE30-F1
#
_entry.id   AF-A0A925WE30-F1
#
_cell.length_a   1.000
_cell.length_b   1.000
_cell.length_c   1.000
_cell.angle_alpha   90.00
_cell.angle_beta   90.00
_cell.angle_gamma   90.00
#
_symmetry.space_group_name_H-M   'P 1'
#
loop_
_entity.id
_entity.type
_entity.pdbx_description
1 polymer ?
#
loop_
_entity_poly.entity_id
_entity_poly.type
_entity_poly.pdbx_seq_one_letter_code
_entity_poly.pdbx_strand_id
1 'polypeptide(L)'
;MLRRLVPAAVRVALLTGCGAGAPPEVTFAAGAEQVVANPTQYCEDDFVTCRNDPAAPVDLSVPPGTPLLVTVPEEISETPWQIVFTYRTGAGEQVDERTSVFAPDQQQSYSLELPTPDARLITAQVQQFGPPPQVNAETGEIEFPIRSSWVLTASA
;
A
#
# COMPACT_ATOMS: atom_id res chain seq x y z
N MET A 1 12.26 66.18 -7.64
CA MET A 1 11.60 65.36 -6.61
C MET A 1 11.76 63.90 -7.00
N LEU A 2 12.73 63.17 -6.43
CA LEU A 2 13.00 61.77 -6.80
C LEU A 2 12.66 60.87 -5.61
N ARG A 3 11.46 60.28 -5.64
CA ARG A 3 10.97 59.40 -4.57
C ARG A 3 11.45 57.98 -4.87
N ARG A 4 12.57 57.58 -4.28
CA ARG A 4 13.04 56.19 -4.27
C ARG A 4 12.06 55.36 -3.42
N LEU A 5 11.42 54.36 -4.03
CA LEU A 5 10.65 53.35 -3.31
C LEU A 5 11.46 52.05 -3.30
N VAL A 6 11.80 51.61 -2.10
CA VAL A 6 12.54 50.39 -1.77
C VAL A 6 11.60 49.19 -1.98
N PRO A 7 12.00 48.11 -2.70
CA PRO A 7 11.18 46.92 -2.78
C PRO A 7 11.26 46.15 -1.45
N ALA A 8 10.11 45.99 -0.80
CA ALA A 8 9.96 45.13 0.37
C ALA A 8 10.02 43.67 -0.10
N ALA A 9 11.11 42.97 0.23
CA ALA A 9 11.22 41.53 0.03
C ALA A 9 10.34 40.80 1.04
N VAL A 10 9.20 40.29 0.59
CA VAL A 10 8.37 39.36 1.37
C VAL A 10 9.06 38.00 1.36
N ARG A 11 9.76 37.68 2.45
CA ARG A 11 10.24 36.32 2.73
C ARG A 11 9.05 35.50 3.20
N VAL A 12 8.45 34.72 2.32
CA VAL A 12 7.51 33.66 2.72
C VAL A 12 8.35 32.52 3.25
N ALA A 13 8.30 32.31 4.57
CA ALA A 13 8.96 31.19 5.23
C ALA A 13 8.21 29.90 4.86
N LEU A 14 8.86 29.01 4.10
CA LEU A 14 8.42 27.63 3.94
C LEU A 14 8.62 26.93 5.28
N LEU A 15 7.52 26.63 5.97
CA LEU A 15 7.51 25.79 7.17
C LEU A 15 7.75 24.34 6.72
N THR A 16 9.02 23.92 6.63
CA THR A 16 9.35 22.50 6.57
C THR A 16 9.15 21.91 7.96
N GLY A 17 7.98 21.36 8.23
CA GLY A 17 7.73 20.58 9.44
C GLY A 17 8.61 19.32 9.40
N CYS A 18 9.67 19.29 10.21
CA CYS A 18 10.40 18.07 10.55
C CYS A 18 9.51 17.22 11.48
N GLY A 19 8.55 16.51 10.89
CA GLY A 19 7.97 15.30 11.48
C GLY A 19 8.71 14.08 10.94
N ALA A 20 8.60 12.93 11.61
CA ALA A 20 8.99 11.64 11.05
C ALA A 20 8.50 11.53 9.59
N GLY A 21 9.30 10.93 8.72
CA GLY A 21 9.00 10.84 7.29
C GLY A 21 7.56 10.36 7.06
N ALA A 22 6.88 10.93 6.06
CA ALA A 22 5.53 10.50 5.73
C ALA A 22 5.53 8.98 5.46
N PRO A 23 4.50 8.23 5.90
CA PRO A 23 4.40 6.82 5.59
C PRO A 23 4.48 6.58 4.07
N PRO A 24 5.12 5.47 3.61
CA PRO A 24 5.22 5.19 2.19
C PRO A 24 3.84 4.92 1.60
N GLU A 25 3.67 5.28 0.33
CA GLU A 25 2.43 5.11 -0.42
C GLU A 25 2.59 3.98 -1.45
N VAL A 26 1.51 3.23 -1.71
CA VAL A 26 1.47 2.18 -2.73
C VAL A 26 0.67 2.65 -3.92
N THR A 27 1.17 2.42 -5.14
CA THR A 27 0.42 2.73 -6.36
C THR A 27 -0.25 1.47 -6.90
N PHE A 28 -1.56 1.58 -7.16
CA PHE A 28 -2.36 0.58 -7.84
C PHE A 28 -2.79 1.10 -9.20
N ALA A 29 -2.62 0.32 -10.27
CA ALA A 29 -3.02 0.70 -11.62
C ALA A 29 -3.74 -0.44 -12.35
N ALA A 30 -4.76 -0.10 -13.13
CA ALA A 30 -5.52 -1.01 -13.97
C ALA A 30 -5.84 -0.33 -15.30
N GLY A 31 -5.31 -0.87 -16.40
CA GLY A 31 -5.41 -0.25 -17.71
C GLY A 31 -4.76 1.14 -17.74
N ALA A 32 -5.57 2.20 -17.93
CA ALA A 32 -5.12 3.59 -17.96
C ALA A 32 -5.38 4.36 -16.65
N GLU A 33 -6.05 3.74 -15.68
CA GLU A 33 -6.35 4.35 -14.38
C GLU A 33 -5.33 3.93 -13.33
N GLN A 34 -5.04 4.84 -12.41
CA GLN A 34 -4.19 4.57 -11.25
C GLN A 34 -4.65 5.36 -10.03
N VAL A 35 -4.42 4.80 -8.85
CA VAL A 35 -4.65 5.43 -7.55
C VAL A 35 -3.46 5.19 -6.63
N VAL A 36 -3.23 6.14 -5.72
CA VAL A 36 -2.17 6.08 -4.72
C VAL A 36 -2.81 5.87 -3.35
N ALA A 37 -2.46 4.77 -2.70
CA ALA A 37 -2.99 4.39 -1.40
C ALA A 37 -2.04 4.84 -0.28
N ASN A 38 -2.62 5.48 0.72
CA ASN A 38 -1.99 5.64 2.03
C ASN A 38 -2.17 4.35 2.85
N PRO A 39 -1.33 4.09 3.87
CA PRO A 39 -1.48 2.88 4.66
C PRO A 39 -2.76 2.90 5.50
N THR A 40 -3.55 1.83 5.40
CA THR A 40 -4.69 1.56 6.29
C THR A 40 -4.23 1.18 7.69
N GLN A 41 -3.07 0.54 7.80
CA GLN A 41 -2.34 0.33 9.05
C GLN A 41 -0.87 0.68 8.82
N TYR A 42 -0.25 1.39 9.77
CA TYR A 42 1.17 1.70 9.77
C TYR A 42 1.73 1.69 11.20
N CYS A 43 2.69 0.81 11.45
CA CYS A 43 3.49 0.83 12.68
C CYS A 43 4.83 1.52 12.42
N GLU A 44 5.20 2.45 13.31
CA GLU A 44 6.53 3.06 13.34
C GLU A 44 7.61 2.00 13.59
N ASP A 45 8.89 2.38 13.49
CA ASP A 45 10.03 1.44 13.62
C ASP A 45 10.18 0.82 15.03
N ASP A 46 9.51 1.37 16.03
CA ASP A 46 9.41 0.77 17.36
C ASP A 46 8.46 -0.45 17.39
N PHE A 47 7.66 -0.67 16.33
CA PHE A 47 6.62 -1.68 16.18
C PHE A 47 5.53 -1.65 17.28
N VAL A 48 5.51 -0.60 18.10
CA VAL A 48 4.58 -0.40 19.22
C VAL A 48 3.60 0.71 18.87
N THR A 49 4.11 1.77 18.24
CA THR A 49 3.32 2.92 17.82
C THR A 49 2.67 2.62 16.49
N CYS A 50 1.48 2.02 16.53
CA CYS A 50 0.70 1.71 15.34
C CYS A 50 -0.49 2.66 15.19
N ARG A 51 -0.70 3.12 13.95
CA ARG A 51 -1.87 3.92 13.55
C ARG A 51 -2.69 3.14 12.54
N ASN A 52 -4.01 3.22 12.69
CA ASN A 52 -4.96 2.72 11.72
C ASN A 52 -5.72 3.90 11.13
N ASP A 53 -5.91 3.89 9.82
CA ASP A 53 -6.75 4.83 9.11
C ASP A 53 -7.82 4.05 8.32
N PRO A 54 -9.04 3.90 8.88
CA PRO A 54 -10.11 3.18 8.20
C PRO A 54 -10.64 3.91 6.95
N ALA A 55 -10.25 5.16 6.71
CA ALA A 55 -10.60 5.93 5.52
C ALA A 55 -9.51 5.90 4.43
N ALA A 56 -8.35 5.30 4.72
CA ALA A 56 -7.26 5.17 3.75
C ALA A 56 -7.47 4.17 2.60
N PRO A 57 -8.36 3.15 2.67
CA PRO A 57 -8.63 2.32 1.50
C PRO A 57 -9.04 3.16 0.30
N VAL A 58 -8.49 2.85 -0.87
CA VAL A 58 -8.79 3.54 -2.14
C VAL A 58 -9.65 2.65 -3.03
N ASP A 59 -10.42 3.28 -3.93
CA ASP A 59 -11.23 2.59 -4.93
C ASP A 59 -10.58 2.73 -6.32
N LEU A 60 -10.59 1.65 -7.11
CA LEU A 60 -10.16 1.65 -8.51
C LEU A 60 -11.10 0.78 -9.33
N SER A 61 -11.41 1.21 -10.55
CA SER A 61 -12.13 0.35 -11.50
C SER A 61 -11.19 -0.71 -12.05
N VAL A 62 -11.50 -1.98 -11.83
CA VAL A 62 -10.70 -3.11 -12.32
C VAL A 62 -11.62 -4.05 -13.12
N PRO A 63 -11.79 -3.80 -14.43
CA PRO A 63 -12.63 -4.63 -15.27
C PRO A 63 -12.12 -6.09 -15.32
N PRO A 64 -13.01 -7.09 -15.49
CA PRO A 64 -12.60 -8.49 -15.67
C PRO A 64 -11.52 -8.65 -16.74
N GLY A 65 -10.54 -9.49 -16.46
CA GLY A 65 -9.42 -9.75 -17.37
C GLY A 65 -8.40 -8.62 -17.45
N THR A 66 -8.53 -7.56 -16.66
CA THR A 66 -7.53 -6.49 -16.54
C THR A 66 -6.57 -6.82 -15.39
N PRO A 67 -5.26 -6.94 -15.63
CA PRO A 67 -4.29 -7.11 -14.56
C PRO A 67 -4.25 -5.87 -13.66
N LEU A 68 -4.05 -6.10 -12.36
CA LEU A 68 -3.77 -5.04 -11.40
C LEU A 68 -2.25 -4.91 -11.26
N LEU A 69 -1.68 -3.79 -11.72
CA LEU A 69 -0.29 -3.47 -11.46
C LEU A 69 -0.16 -2.82 -10.08
N VAL A 70 0.63 -3.44 -9.21
CA VAL A 70 0.97 -2.93 -7.89
C VAL A 70 2.42 -2.47 -7.92
N THR A 71 2.68 -1.22 -7.52
CA THR A 71 4.04 -0.67 -7.40
C THR A 71 4.26 -0.18 -5.98
N VAL A 72 5.36 -0.61 -5.37
CA VAL A 72 5.76 -0.24 -4.02
C VAL A 72 7.06 0.57 -4.06
N PRO A 73 7.25 1.54 -3.15
CA PRO A 73 8.48 2.29 -3.04
C PRO A 73 9.57 1.47 -2.32
N GLU A 74 10.79 2.01 -2.30
CA GLU A 74 11.98 1.36 -1.78
C GLU A 74 11.79 0.91 -0.33
N GLU A 75 11.19 1.76 0.52
CA GLU A 75 10.94 1.51 1.94
C GLU A 75 10.05 0.30 2.22
N ILE A 76 9.30 -0.17 1.21
CA ILE A 76 8.54 -1.43 1.27
C ILE A 76 9.36 -2.56 0.67
N SER A 77 9.95 -2.36 -0.52
CA SER A 77 10.66 -3.41 -1.25
C SER A 77 11.93 -3.91 -0.57
N GLU A 78 12.58 -3.09 0.26
CA GLU A 78 13.75 -3.46 1.08
C GLU A 78 13.40 -4.45 2.21
N THR A 79 12.12 -4.76 2.40
CA THR A 79 11.62 -5.69 3.41
C THR A 79 10.79 -6.81 2.77
N PRO A 80 10.53 -7.93 3.46
CA PRO A 80 9.60 -8.92 2.94
C PRO A 80 8.18 -8.32 2.82
N TRP A 81 7.51 -8.59 1.71
CA TRP A 81 6.14 -8.13 1.48
C TRP A 81 5.34 -9.11 0.62
N GLN A 82 4.01 -8.99 0.62
CA GLN A 82 3.13 -9.81 -0.21
C GLN A 82 1.88 -9.02 -0.62
N ILE A 83 1.11 -9.59 -1.57
CA ILE A 83 -0.24 -9.12 -1.90
C ILE A 83 -1.23 -10.19 -1.47
N VAL A 84 -2.16 -9.83 -0.59
CA VAL A 84 -3.34 -10.63 -0.25
C VAL A 84 -4.52 -10.07 -1.03
N PHE A 85 -5.31 -10.92 -1.67
CA PHE A 85 -6.40 -10.45 -2.51
C PHE A 85 -7.58 -11.40 -2.46
N THR A 86 -8.75 -10.82 -2.69
CA THR A 86 -10.01 -11.56 -2.79
C THR A 86 -10.60 -11.27 -4.15
N TYR A 87 -11.10 -12.30 -4.82
CA TYR A 87 -11.78 -12.18 -6.09
C TYR A 87 -13.02 -13.06 -6.15
N ARG A 88 -13.91 -12.75 -7.09
CA ARG A 88 -15.08 -13.57 -7.42
C ARG A 88 -14.83 -14.29 -8.73
N THR A 89 -15.01 -15.59 -8.77
CA THR A 89 -14.92 -16.40 -10.00
C THR A 89 -16.09 -16.09 -10.94
N GLY A 90 -16.00 -16.51 -12.21
CA GLY A 90 -17.13 -16.44 -13.14
C GLY A 90 -18.38 -17.20 -12.68
N ALA A 91 -18.22 -18.22 -11.83
CA ALA A 91 -19.32 -18.96 -11.21
C ALA A 91 -19.95 -18.23 -10.00
N GLY A 92 -19.38 -17.10 -9.58
CA GLY A 92 -19.87 -16.30 -8.46
C GLY A 92 -19.27 -16.65 -7.09
N GLU A 93 -18.38 -17.65 -7.02
CA GLU A 93 -17.67 -18.04 -5.80
C GLU A 93 -16.63 -16.98 -5.41
N GLN A 94 -16.56 -16.64 -4.12
CA GLN A 94 -15.52 -15.76 -3.60
C GLN A 94 -14.33 -16.60 -3.13
N VAL A 95 -13.12 -16.20 -3.54
CA VAL A 95 -11.87 -16.87 -3.23
C VAL A 95 -10.90 -15.86 -2.63
N ASP A 96 -10.28 -16.24 -1.52
CA ASP A 96 -9.19 -15.49 -0.88
C ASP A 96 -7.86 -16.15 -1.22
N GLU A 97 -6.90 -15.36 -1.71
CA GLU A 97 -5.60 -15.83 -2.16
C GLU A 97 -4.49 -14.84 -1.78
N ARG A 98 -3.24 -15.25 -1.95
CA ARG A 98 -2.08 -14.40 -1.77
C ARG A 98 -0.96 -14.78 -2.71
N THR A 99 -0.09 -13.84 -3.02
CA THR A 99 1.20 -14.14 -3.67
C THR A 99 2.11 -14.93 -2.74
N SER A 100 3.18 -15.51 -3.28
CA SER A 100 4.35 -15.81 -2.45
C SER A 100 4.89 -14.52 -1.81
N VAL A 101 5.59 -14.65 -0.70
CA VAL A 101 6.31 -13.53 -0.09
C VAL A 101 7.45 -13.12 -1.03
N PHE A 102 7.49 -11.84 -1.40
CA PHE A 102 8.61 -11.24 -2.09
C PHE A 102 9.72 -10.99 -1.09
N ALA A 103 10.93 -11.49 -1.37
CA ALA A 103 12.09 -11.26 -0.53
C ALA A 103 12.61 -9.81 -0.68
N PRO A 104 13.35 -9.29 0.31
CA PRO A 104 13.99 -7.98 0.24
C PRO A 104 14.73 -7.75 -1.08
N ASP A 105 14.54 -6.56 -1.65
CA ASP A 105 15.21 -6.05 -2.84
C ASP A 105 14.96 -6.86 -4.13
N GLN A 106 14.03 -7.82 -4.11
CA GLN A 106 13.75 -8.67 -5.28
C GLN A 106 12.63 -8.13 -6.16
N GLN A 107 11.67 -7.40 -5.60
CA GLN A 107 10.46 -6.98 -6.32
C GLN A 107 9.99 -5.60 -5.85
N GLN A 108 9.83 -4.67 -6.79
CA GLN A 108 9.23 -3.34 -6.58
C GLN A 108 7.88 -3.15 -7.28
N SER A 109 7.57 -3.99 -8.27
CA SER A 109 6.28 -3.94 -8.98
C SER A 109 5.79 -5.34 -9.31
N TYR A 110 4.50 -5.62 -9.19
CA TYR A 110 3.93 -6.92 -9.52
C TYR A 110 2.62 -6.76 -10.31
N SER A 111 2.47 -7.52 -11.39
CA SER A 111 1.24 -7.58 -12.17
C SER A 111 0.41 -8.75 -11.66
N LEU A 112 -0.64 -8.45 -10.90
CA LEU A 112 -1.59 -9.44 -10.40
C LEU A 112 -2.58 -9.82 -11.50
N GLU A 113 -2.55 -11.08 -11.91
CA GLU A 113 -3.49 -11.68 -12.85
C GLU A 113 -4.43 -12.63 -12.10
N LEU A 114 -5.73 -12.53 -12.37
CA LEU A 114 -6.70 -13.47 -11.81
C LEU A 114 -6.71 -14.77 -12.63
N PRO A 115 -7.03 -15.94 -12.01
CA PRO A 115 -6.91 -17.23 -12.68
C PRO A 115 -7.76 -17.41 -13.95
N THR A 116 -8.87 -16.67 -14.05
CA THR A 116 -9.76 -16.69 -15.22
C THR A 116 -10.11 -15.27 -15.67
N PRO A 117 -10.30 -15.01 -16.97
CA PRO A 117 -10.54 -13.66 -17.50
C PRO A 117 -11.92 -13.09 -17.14
N ASP A 118 -12.85 -13.93 -16.70
CA ASP A 118 -14.17 -13.54 -16.21
C ASP A 118 -14.21 -13.31 -14.69
N ALA A 119 -13.12 -13.62 -13.98
CA ALA A 119 -12.99 -13.33 -12.57
C ALA A 119 -12.93 -11.81 -12.32
N ARG A 120 -13.45 -11.41 -11.16
CA ARG A 120 -13.56 -10.02 -10.74
C ARG A 120 -12.82 -9.81 -9.45
N LEU A 121 -11.84 -8.91 -9.43
CA LEU A 121 -11.18 -8.52 -8.20
C LEU A 121 -12.21 -7.86 -7.28
N ILE A 122 -12.10 -8.12 -5.97
CA ILE A 122 -12.91 -7.48 -4.93
C ILE A 122 -12.03 -6.56 -4.09
N THR A 123 -10.90 -7.09 -3.62
CA THR A 123 -9.91 -6.31 -2.86
C THR A 123 -8.51 -6.82 -3.11
N ALA A 124 -7.53 -5.92 -3.01
CA ALA A 124 -6.12 -6.25 -2.95
C ALA A 124 -5.48 -5.46 -1.81
N GLN A 125 -4.65 -6.13 -1.02
CA GLN A 125 -3.93 -5.55 0.10
C GLN A 125 -2.45 -5.86 -0.04
N VAL A 126 -1.63 -4.81 -0.14
CA VAL A 126 -0.19 -4.95 0.07
C VAL A 126 0.05 -5.07 1.56
N GLN A 127 0.81 -6.08 1.98
CA GLN A 127 1.21 -6.29 3.37
C GLN A 127 2.73 -6.29 3.46
N GLN A 128 3.26 -5.36 4.25
CA GLN A 128 4.67 -5.31 4.63
C GLN A 128 4.87 -6.08 5.93
N PHE A 129 5.77 -7.05 5.94
CA PHE A 129 6.11 -7.78 7.17
C PHE A 129 6.98 -6.91 8.09
N GLY A 130 6.77 -7.07 9.39
CA GLY A 130 7.52 -6.39 10.45
C GLY A 130 8.69 -7.25 10.96
N PRO A 131 8.91 -7.31 12.29
CA PRO A 131 10.03 -8.03 12.87
C PRO A 131 9.95 -9.53 12.57
N PRO A 132 11.06 -10.28 12.79
CA PRO A 132 11.11 -11.72 12.55
C PRO A 132 9.93 -12.47 13.18
N PRO A 133 9.48 -13.58 12.56
CA PRO A 133 8.33 -14.32 13.06
C PRO A 133 8.52 -14.73 14.51
N GLN A 134 7.48 -14.57 15.32
CA GLN A 134 7.53 -14.89 16.75
C GLN A 134 6.64 -16.09 17.05
N VAL A 135 7.01 -16.88 18.05
CA VAL A 135 6.14 -17.95 18.54
C VAL A 135 5.18 -17.33 19.55
N ASN A 136 3.89 -17.40 19.27
CA ASN A 136 2.86 -17.02 20.23
C ASN A 136 3.00 -17.89 21.48
N ALA A 137 3.21 -17.27 22.64
CA ALA A 137 3.47 -18.00 23.88
C ALA A 137 2.26 -18.79 24.42
N GLU A 138 1.04 -18.42 24.01
CA GLU A 138 -0.20 -19.05 24.44
C GLU A 138 -0.63 -20.18 23.50
N THR A 139 -0.54 -19.96 22.18
CA THR A 139 -1.00 -20.92 21.15
C THR A 139 0.09 -21.80 20.59
N GLY A 140 1.37 -21.38 20.69
CA GLY A 140 2.51 -22.05 20.07
C GLY A 140 2.61 -21.83 18.55
N GLU A 141 1.74 -21.00 17.97
CA GLU A 141 1.73 -20.69 16.54
C GLU A 141 2.84 -19.70 16.16
N ILE A 142 3.34 -19.78 14.93
CA ILE A 142 4.29 -18.80 14.39
C ILE A 142 3.50 -17.61 13.85
N GLU A 143 3.67 -16.45 14.47
CA GLU A 143 3.10 -15.18 14.06
C GLU A 143 4.05 -14.44 13.12
N PHE A 144 3.50 -13.99 12.00
CA PHE A 144 4.21 -13.14 11.05
C PHE A 144 3.60 -11.73 11.14
N PRO A 145 4.16 -10.84 11.99
CA PRO A 145 3.56 -9.54 12.22
C PRO A 145 3.55 -8.71 10.93
N ILE A 146 2.39 -8.18 10.57
CA ILE A 146 2.27 -7.21 9.48
C ILE A 146 2.51 -5.82 10.07
N ARG A 147 3.59 -5.18 9.66
CA ARG A 147 3.95 -3.81 10.08
C ARG A 147 2.95 -2.82 9.50
N SER A 148 2.68 -2.96 8.21
CA SER A 148 1.92 -1.97 7.45
C SER A 148 1.10 -2.62 6.36
N SER A 149 -0.02 -1.99 6.00
CA SER A 149 -0.82 -2.46 4.87
C SER A 149 -1.54 -1.34 4.13
N TRP A 150 -1.76 -1.57 2.84
CA TRP A 150 -2.41 -0.64 1.91
C TRP A 150 -3.51 -1.38 1.17
N VAL A 151 -4.73 -0.88 1.24
CA VAL A 151 -5.91 -1.58 0.73
C VAL A 151 -6.48 -0.87 -0.49
N LEU A 152 -6.71 -1.65 -1.54
CA LEU A 152 -7.54 -1.30 -2.67
C LEU A 152 -8.87 -2.06 -2.56
N THR A 153 -9.98 -1.35 -2.78
CA THR A 153 -11.28 -1.93 -3.10
C THR A 153 -11.50 -1.81 -4.61
N ALA A 154 -11.79 -2.94 -5.26
CA ALA A 154 -12.04 -2.96 -6.68
C ALA A 154 -13.53 -2.74 -6.97
N SER A 155 -13.80 -1.79 -7.86
CA SER A 155 -15.11 -1.61 -8.47
C SER A 155 -15.09 -2.17 -9.91
N ALA A 156 -16.26 -2.47 -10.45
CA ALA A 156 -16.44 -3.09 -11.76
C ALA A 156 -17.05 -2.11 -12.77
#